data_AF-A0A127BAU0-F1
#
_entry.id   AF-A0A127BAU0-F1
#
_cell.length_a   1.000
_cell.length_b   1.000
_cell.length_c   1.000
_cell.angle_alpha   90.00
_cell.angle_beta   90.00
_cell.angle_gamma   90.00
#
_symmetry.space_group_name_H-M   'P 1'
#
loop_
_entity.id
_entity.type
_entity.pdbx_description
1 polymer ?
#
loop_
_entity_poly.entity_id
_entity_poly.type
_entity_poly.pdbx_seq_one_letter_code
_entity_poly.pdbx_strand_id
1 'polypeptide(L)' 'MENPFVFGEPVRGDKFINRKREVERLKAYILSGRNVILYSPKRFGKTSLILKAIEELRNDIIPIFIDC' A
#
# COMPACT_ATOMS: atom_id res chain seq x y z
N MET A 1 8.33 22.74 15.29
CA MET A 1 7.33 21.71 14.92
C MET A 1 7.64 21.31 13.49
N GLU A 2 7.93 20.03 13.25
CA GLU A 2 8.29 19.56 11.91
C GLU A 2 7.03 19.34 11.07
N ASN A 3 7.09 19.58 9.76
CA ASN A 3 5.94 19.46 8.88
C ASN A 3 5.51 17.98 8.76
N PRO A 4 4.28 17.59 9.15
CA PRO A 4 3.85 16.21 9.09
C PRO A 4 3.44 15.75 7.68
N PHE A 5 3.23 16.69 6.75
CA PHE A 5 2.70 16.41 5.42
C PHE A 5 3.81 16.07 4.43
N VAL A 6 3.61 14.98 3.69
CA VAL A 6 4.49 14.51 2.63
C VAL A 6 3.81 14.71 1.29
N PHE A 7 4.54 15.31 0.35
CA PHE A 7 4.06 15.62 -1.00
C PHE A 7 4.99 15.02 -2.04
N GLY A 8 4.43 14.60 -3.18
CA GLY A 8 5.22 14.13 -4.33
C GLY A 8 5.68 12.67 -4.23
N GLU A 9 5.58 12.02 -3.07
CA GLU A 9 6.01 10.64 -2.87
C GLU A 9 4.96 9.78 -2.14
N PRO A 10 4.96 8.44 -2.32
CA PRO A 10 4.08 7.55 -1.57
C PRO A 10 4.38 7.58 -0.07
N VAL A 11 3.37 7.88 0.75
CA VAL A 11 3.47 7.79 2.22
C VAL A 11 3.62 6.34 2.71
N ARG A 12 4.33 6.16 3.82
CA ARG A 12 4.60 4.87 4.50
C ARG A 12 4.54 5.02 6.02
N GLY A 13 4.56 3.89 6.74
CA GLY A 13 4.62 3.87 8.21
C GLY A 13 3.51 4.71 8.85
N ASP A 14 3.88 5.52 9.82
CA ASP A 14 2.95 6.36 10.60
C ASP A 14 2.31 7.50 9.77
N LYS A 15 2.87 7.80 8.59
CA LYS A 15 2.29 8.78 7.66
C LYS A 15 1.17 8.19 6.81
N PHE A 16 1.01 6.86 6.78
CA PHE A 16 -0.13 6.19 6.14
C PHE A 16 -1.29 6.10 7.13
N ILE A 17 -2.39 6.79 6.83
CA ILE A 17 -3.56 6.84 7.71
C ILE A 17 -4.78 6.15 7.08
N ASN A 18 -5.65 5.60 7.93
CA ASN A 18 -6.92 4.97 7.56
C ASN A 18 -6.76 3.75 6.61
N ARG A 19 -7.74 3.48 5.72
CA ARG A 19 -7.72 2.42 4.69
C ARG A 19 -7.61 0.97 5.21
N LYS A 20 -7.96 0.74 6.48
CA LYS A 20 -7.82 -0.58 7.13
C LYS A 20 -8.51 -1.71 6.35
N ARG A 21 -9.73 -1.47 5.85
CA ARG A 21 -10.49 -2.46 5.09
C ARG A 21 -9.84 -2.78 3.75
N GLU A 22 -9.34 -1.77 3.06
CA GLU A 22 -8.66 -1.94 1.78
C GLU A 22 -7.33 -2.67 1.92
N VAL A 23 -6.57 -2.40 2.99
CA VAL A 23 -5.33 -3.14 3.33
C VAL A 23 -5.65 -4.62 3.56
N GLU A 24 -6.60 -4.93 4.44
CA GLU A 24 -6.98 -6.32 4.74
C GLU A 24 -7.48 -7.06 3.49
N ARG A 25 -8.29 -6.40 2.67
CA ARG A 25 -8.77 -6.99 1.42
C ARG A 25 -7.63 -7.27 0.44
N LEU A 26 -6.67 -6.35 0.30
CA LEU A 26 -5.52 -6.52 -0.58
C LEU A 26 -4.61 -7.65 -0.08
N LYS A 27 -4.36 -7.72 1.24
CA LYS A 27 -3.60 -8.81 1.86
C LYS A 27 -4.23 -10.17 1.60
N ALA A 28 -5.55 -10.29 1.78
CA ALA A 28 -6.28 -11.53 1.48
C ALA A 28 -6.16 -11.95 0.00
N TYR A 29 -6.13 -10.99 -0.94
CA TYR A 29 -5.91 -11.30 -2.34
C TYR A 29 -4.48 -11.76 -2.64
N ILE A 30 -3.47 -11.12 -2.03
CA ILE A 30 -2.07 -11.51 -2.17
C ILE A 30 -1.86 -12.94 -1.64
N LEU A 31 -2.33 -13.22 -0.42
CA LEU A 31 -2.19 -14.53 0.23
C LEU A 31 -2.95 -15.65 -0.50
N SER A 32 -3.98 -15.31 -1.28
CA SER A 32 -4.70 -16.27 -2.12
C SER A 32 -4.15 -16.40 -3.55
N GLY A 33 -3.03 -15.73 -3.87
CA GLY A 33 -2.39 -15.80 -5.19
C GLY A 33 -3.24 -15.22 -6.32
N ARG A 34 -4.13 -14.27 -6.02
CA ARG A 34 -5.04 -13.69 -7.01
C ARG A 34 -4.41 -12.50 -7.73
N ASN A 35 -4.69 -12.40 -9.03
CA ASN A 35 -4.41 -11.20 -9.82
C ASN A 35 -5.44 -10.11 -9.50
N VAL A 36 -4.96 -8.91 -9.16
CA VAL A 36 -5.81 -7.78 -8.76
C VAL A 36 -5.42 -6.52 -9.52
N ILE A 37 -6.42 -5.80 -10.03
CA ILE A 37 -6.26 -4.45 -10.57
C ILE A 37 -6.80 -3.45 -9.54
N LEU A 38 -5.96 -2.53 -9.11
CA LEU A 38 -6.35 -1.43 -8.23
C LEU A 38 -6.55 -0.15 -9.04
N TYR A 39 -7.80 0.33 -9.13
CA TYR A 39 -8.15 1.52 -9.90
C TYR A 39 -8.64 2.66 -9.02
N SER A 40 -8.18 3.87 -9.31
CA SER A 40 -8.65 5.15 -8.75
C SER A 40 -7.93 6.32 -9.45
N PRO A 41 -8.36 7.58 -9.30
CA PRO A 41 -7.66 8.73 -9.89
C PRO A 41 -6.20 8.89 -9.40
N LYS A 42 -5.42 9.72 -10.10
CA LYS A 42 -4.05 10.06 -9.68
C LYS A 42 -4.07 10.68 -8.27
N ARG A 43 -3.02 10.40 -7.48
CA ARG A 43 -2.83 10.91 -6.10
C ARG A 43 -3.79 10.39 -5.02
N PHE A 44 -4.54 9.31 -5.29
CA PHE A 44 -5.41 8.67 -4.29
C PHE A 44 -4.68 7.66 -3.35
N GLY A 45 -3.36 7.56 -3.42
CA GLY A 45 -2.58 6.71 -2.52
C GLY A 45 -2.57 5.22 -2.87
N LYS A 46 -2.80 4.85 -4.14
CA LYS A 46 -2.73 3.43 -4.59
C LYS A 46 -1.38 2.79 -4.27
N THR A 47 -0.29 3.47 -4.66
CA THR A 47 1.07 3.00 -4.39
C THR A 47 1.33 2.85 -2.89
N SER A 48 0.90 3.83 -2.08
CA SER A 48 1.01 3.75 -0.62
C SER A 48 0.21 2.57 -0.03
N LEU A 49 -0.99 2.28 -0.56
CA LEU A 49 -1.80 1.15 -0.13
C LEU A 49 -1.11 -0.19 -0.43
N ILE A 50 -0.53 -0.34 -1.63
CA ILE A 50 0.22 -1.54 -2.03
C ILE A 50 1.43 -1.73 -1.12
N LEU A 51 2.22 -0.67 -0.92
CA LEU A 51 3.41 -0.70 -0.07
C LEU A 51 3.05 -1.05 1.38
N LYS A 52 1.95 -0.51 1.90
CA LYS A 52 1.46 -0.83 3.25
C LYS A 52 1.10 -2.32 3.39
N ALA A 53 0.38 -2.88 2.43
CA ALA A 53 0.02 -4.30 2.44
C ALA A 53 1.25 -5.21 2.36
N ILE A 54 2.24 -4.86 1.53
CA ILE A 54 3.51 -5.59 1.42
C ILE A 54 4.29 -5.54 2.74
N GLU A 55 4.37 -4.36 3.36
CA GLU A 55 5.09 -4.16 4.63
C GLU A 55 4.48 -4.99 5.78
N GLU A 56 3.14 -5.10 5.81
CA GLU A 56 2.44 -5.93 6.79
C GLU A 56 2.57 -7.43 6.54
N LEU A 57 2.84 -7.85 5.30
CA LEU A 57 3.03 -9.25 4.91
C LEU A 57 4.50 -9.65 4.78
N ARG A 58 5.44 -8.82 5.23
CA ARG A 58 6.89 -9.01 5.00
C ARG A 58 7.45 -10.38 5.45
N ASN A 59 6.77 -11.06 6.36
CA ASN A 59 7.17 -12.37 6.87
C ASN A 59 6.45 -13.54 6.16
N ASP A 60 5.40 -13.24 5.39
CA ASP A 60 4.53 -14.23 4.74
C ASP A 60 4.81 -14.37 3.25
N ILE A 61 5.43 -13.35 2.63
CA ILE A 61 5.69 -13.27 1.19
C ILE A 61 7.10 -12.76 0.89
N ILE A 62 7.57 -13.04 -0.33
CA ILE A 62 8.73 -12.38 -0.93
C ILE A 62 8.20 -11.40 -1.99
N PRO A 63 8.13 -10.09 -1.69
CA PRO A 63 7.56 -9.11 -2.60
C PRO A 63 8.57 -8.65 -3.65
N ILE A 64 8.13 -8.53 -4.91
CA ILE A 64 8.84 -7.80 -5.97
C ILE A 64 7.96 -6.61 -6.35
N PHE A 65 8.48 -5.39 -6.16
CA PHE A 65 7.79 -4.17 -6.51
C PHE A 65 8.47 -3.54 -7.74
N ILE A 66 7.69 -3.35 -8.80
CA ILE A 66 8.14 -2.73 -10.06
C ILE A 66 7.36 -1.43 -10.22
N ASP A 67 8.08 -0.31 -10.27
CA ASP A 67 7.52 1.01 -10.59
C ASP A 67 7.77 1.30 -12.07
N CYS A 68 6.70 1.51 -12.84
CA CYS A 68 6.73 1.64 -14.31
C CYS A 68 6.01 2.89 -14.82
#